data_AF-A0A4V6BID5-F1
#
_entry.id   AF-A0A4V6BID5-F1
#
_cell.length_a   1.000
_cell.length_b   1.000
_cell.length_c   1.000
_cell.angle_alpha   90.00
_cell.angle_beta   90.00
_cell.angle_gamma   90.00
#
_symmetry.space_group_name_H-M   'P 1'
#
loop_
_entity.id
_entity.type
_entity.pdbx_description
1 polymer ?
#
loop_
_entity_poly.entity_id
_entity_poly.type
_entity_poly.pdbx_seq_one_letter_code
_entity_poly.pdbx_strand_id
1 'polypeptide(L)' 'MRTIKNLKATDGYSLECYFDDGGKRNADIKPYLKSEAFQWLQDINNFKQVRNNQYFVSWKNEEIDLSADTLWHIRKVVN' A
#
# COMPACT_ATOMS: atom_id res chain seq x y z
N MET A 1 10.52 -9.89 10.96
CA MET A 1 10.02 -9.06 9.85
C MET A 1 8.53 -9.32 9.73
N ARG A 2 7.72 -8.28 9.51
CA ARG A 2 6.27 -8.38 9.42
C ARG A 2 5.85 -8.77 8.00
N THR A 3 4.82 -9.61 7.87
CA THR A 3 4.25 -9.98 6.56
C THR A 3 2.78 -9.58 6.44
N ILE A 4 2.34 -9.29 5.22
CA ILE A 4 0.97 -8.94 4.87
C ILE A 4 0.25 -10.23 4.46
N LYS A 5 -0.71 -10.68 5.26
CA LYS A 5 -1.53 -11.87 4.98
C LYS A 5 -2.66 -11.55 4.03
N ASN A 6 -3.25 -10.37 4.15
CA ASN A 6 -4.32 -9.92 3.27
C ASN A 6 -4.28 -8.40 3.05
N LEU A 7 -4.85 -7.96 1.94
CA LEU A 7 -4.72 -6.62 1.40
C LEU A 7 -6.02 -6.27 0.66
N LYS A 8 -6.52 -5.05 0.84
CA LYS A 8 -7.59 -4.49 0.01
C LYS A 8 -7.28 -3.03 -0.36
N ALA A 9 -7.29 -2.73 -1.66
CA ALA A 9 -7.23 -1.35 -2.14
C ALA A 9 -8.60 -0.67 -2.04
N THR A 10 -8.60 0.62 -1.67
CA THR A 10 -9.80 1.46 -1.56
C THR A 10 -9.80 2.57 -2.60
N ASP A 11 -10.97 3.14 -2.88
CA ASP A 11 -11.12 4.29 -3.80
C ASP A 11 -10.42 5.57 -3.28
N GLY A 12 -10.09 5.62 -1.99
CA GLY A 12 -9.41 6.75 -1.36
C GLY A 12 -7.88 6.65 -1.34
N TYR A 13 -7.28 5.84 -2.22
CA TYR A 13 -5.82 5.58 -2.25
C TYR A 13 -5.26 5.07 -0.93
N SER A 14 -6.05 4.26 -0.20
CA SER A 14 -5.58 3.56 0.99
C SER A 14 -5.55 2.05 0.77
N LEU A 15 -4.59 1.39 1.42
CA LEU A 15 -4.51 -0.06 1.53
C LEU A 15 -4.97 -0.49 2.92
N GLU A 16 -6.01 -1.32 2.99
CA GLU A 16 -6.38 -2.05 4.20
C GLU A 16 -5.49 -3.29 4.30
N CYS A 17 -4.52 -3.27 5.21
CA CYS A 17 -3.53 -4.32 5.41
C CYS A 17 -3.87 -5.15 6.66
N TYR A 18 -3.81 -6.47 6.50
CA TYR A 18 -3.93 -7.46 7.58
C TYR A 18 -2.60 -8.19 7.70
N PHE A 19 -1.95 -8.07 8.84
CA PHE A 19 -0.61 -8.59 9.07
C PHE A 19 -0.63 -9.94 9.79
N ASP A 20 0.50 -10.65 9.76
CA ASP A 20 0.70 -11.97 10.37
C ASP A 20 0.49 -12.01 11.88
N ASP A 21 0.80 -10.92 12.57
CA ASP A 21 0.57 -10.77 14.01
C ASP A 21 -0.90 -10.42 14.38
N GLY A 22 -1.80 -10.44 13.39
CA GLY A 22 -3.19 -10.03 13.56
C GLY A 22 -3.40 -8.51 13.54
N GLY A 23 -2.32 -7.72 13.38
CA GLY A 23 -2.42 -6.28 13.26
C GLY A 23 -3.18 -5.85 12.01
N LYS A 24 -4.01 -4.80 12.13
CA LYS A 24 -4.70 -4.16 10.99
C LYS A 24 -4.25 -2.71 10.83
N ARG A 25 -4.02 -2.27 9.59
CA ARG A 25 -3.71 -0.87 9.26
C ARG A 25 -4.47 -0.41 8.02
N ASN A 26 -4.82 0.87 8.04
CA ASN A 26 -5.28 1.59 6.85
C ASN A 26 -4.14 2.53 6.44
N ALA A 27 -3.32 2.06 5.50
CA ALA A 27 -2.15 2.76 5.00
C ALA A 27 -2.57 3.74 3.91
N ASP A 28 -2.45 5.05 4.16
CA ASP A 28 -2.79 6.09 3.18
C ASP A 28 -1.58 6.36 2.27
N ILE A 29 -1.75 6.10 0.98
CA ILE A 29 -0.69 6.18 -0.03
C ILE A 29 -0.63 7.56 -0.68
N LYS A 30 -1.62 8.45 -0.47
CA LYS A 30 -1.65 9.78 -1.07
C LYS A 30 -0.36 10.61 -0.88
N PRO A 31 0.34 10.56 0.27
CA PRO A 31 1.61 11.28 0.40
C PRO A 31 2.66 10.86 -0.63
N TYR A 32 2.69 9.57 -1.02
CA TYR A 32 3.63 9.02 -2.00
C TYR A 32 3.27 9.42 -3.42
N LEU A 33 1.99 9.61 -3.75
CA LEU A 33 1.53 9.98 -5.11
C LEU A 33 2.11 11.30 -5.63
N LYS A 34 2.71 12.12 -4.74
CA LYS A 34 3.42 13.36 -5.10
C LYS A 34 4.83 13.12 -5.66
N SER A 35 5.39 11.94 -5.44
CA SER A 35 6.69 11.54 -5.96
C SER A 35 6.56 10.99 -7.38
N GLU A 36 7.52 11.32 -8.23
CA GLU A 36 7.59 10.85 -9.63
C GLU A 36 7.53 9.32 -9.72
N ALA A 37 8.18 8.62 -8.79
CA ALA A 37 8.18 7.15 -8.74
C ALA A 37 6.77 6.53 -8.56
N PHE A 38 5.82 7.29 -8.03
CA PHE A 38 4.45 6.83 -7.76
C PHE A 38 3.42 7.49 -8.69
N GLN A 39 3.84 8.30 -9.66
CA GLN A 39 2.94 9.04 -10.53
C GLN A 39 1.99 8.12 -11.32
N TRP A 40 2.47 6.93 -11.72
CA TRP A 40 1.64 5.92 -12.41
C TRP A 40 0.42 5.47 -11.58
N LEU A 41 0.53 5.54 -10.25
CA LEU A 41 -0.53 5.19 -9.30
C LEU A 41 -1.55 6.31 -9.06
N GLN A 42 -1.38 7.49 -9.68
CA GLN A 42 -2.41 8.55 -9.65
C GLN A 42 -3.65 8.18 -10.46
N ASP A 43 -3.58 7.16 -11.32
CA ASP A 43 -4.77 6.50 -11.86
C ASP A 43 -5.24 5.44 -10.87
N ILE A 44 -6.49 5.56 -10.42
CA ILE A 44 -7.07 4.65 -9.45
C ILE A 44 -7.12 3.20 -9.94
N ASN A 45 -7.26 2.97 -11.24
CA ASN A 45 -7.27 1.63 -11.82
C ASN A 45 -5.88 0.99 -11.76
N ASN A 46 -4.82 1.80 -11.89
CA ASN A 46 -3.45 1.35 -11.70
C ASN A 46 -3.16 1.05 -10.24
N PHE A 47 -3.59 1.93 -9.32
CA PHE A 47 -3.47 1.71 -7.88
C PHE A 47 -4.16 0.41 -7.42
N LYS A 48 -5.34 0.10 -7.97
CA LYS A 48 -6.08 -1.12 -7.62
C LYS A 48 -5.42 -2.42 -8.11
N GLN A 49 -4.44 -2.36 -9.00
CA GLN A 49 -3.67 -3.53 -9.47
C GLN A 49 -2.59 -4.00 -8.49
N VAL A 50 -2.60 -3.49 -7.26
CA VAL A 50 -1.66 -3.86 -6.19
C VAL A 50 -1.56 -5.38 -6.02
N ARG A 51 -0.33 -5.89 -5.92
CA ARG A 51 -0.01 -7.29 -5.63
C ARG A 51 0.57 -7.42 -4.23
N ASN A 52 0.17 -8.47 -3.52
CA ASN A 52 0.74 -8.82 -2.22
C ASN A 52 1.90 -9.82 -2.40
N ASN A 53 3.12 -9.41 -2.09
CA ASN A 53 4.31 -10.26 -2.12
C ASN A 53 4.78 -10.61 -0.69
N GLN A 54 3.87 -10.55 0.28
CA GLN A 54 4.05 -10.81 1.72
C GLN A 54 4.90 -9.77 2.44
N TYR A 55 6.18 -9.63 2.08
CA TYR A 55 7.10 -8.67 2.72
C TYR A 55 6.98 -7.25 2.17
N PHE A 56 6.34 -7.10 1.02
CA PHE A 56 6.06 -5.83 0.36
C PHE A 56 4.81 -5.97 -0.51
N VAL A 57 4.22 -4.84 -0.87
CA VAL A 57 3.24 -4.76 -1.96
C VAL A 57 3.91 -4.15 -3.17
N SER A 58 3.42 -4.50 -4.36
CA SER A 58 3.94 -3.92 -5.58
C SER A 58 2.88 -3.63 -6.63
N TRP A 59 3.27 -2.79 -7.56
CA TRP A 59 2.56 -2.44 -8.77
C TRP A 59 3.50 -2.56 -9.97
N LYS A 60 2.94 -2.50 -11.17
CA LYS A 60 3.71 -2.41 -12.42
C LYS A 60 4.86 -3.43 -12.48
N ASN A 61 4.55 -4.71 -12.25
CA ASN A 61 5.52 -5.81 -12.21
C ASN A 61 6.74 -5.53 -11.30
N GLU A 62 6.48 -5.04 -10.07
CA GLU A 62 7.51 -4.78 -9.05
C GLU A 62 8.39 -3.54 -9.27
N GLU A 63 8.14 -2.73 -10.31
CA GLU A 63 8.83 -1.45 -10.49
C GLU A 63 8.48 -0.40 -9.43
N ILE A 64 7.31 -0.52 -8.81
CA ILE A 64 6.85 0.35 -7.73
C ILE A 64 6.47 -0.53 -6.56
N ASP A 65 7.11 -0.34 -5.41
CA ASP A 65 6.87 -1.15 -4.23
C ASP A 65 6.82 -0.33 -2.94
N LEU A 66 6.19 -0.93 -1.92
CA LEU A 66 6.24 -0.47 -0.54
C LEU A 66 6.39 -1.67 0.39
N SER A 67 7.39 -1.61 1.27
CA SER A 67 7.61 -2.65 2.28
C SER A 67 6.43 -2.77 3.26
N ALA A 68 6.24 -3.97 3.83
CA ALA A 68 5.26 -4.22 4.88
C ALA A 68 5.49 -3.33 6.11
N ASP A 69 6.76 -3.06 6.45
CA ASP A 69 7.11 -2.14 7.52
C ASP A 69 6.71 -0.70 7.18
N THR A 70 6.91 -0.23 5.94
CA THR A 70 6.42 1.09 5.51
C THR A 70 4.91 1.19 5.69
N LEU A 71 4.15 0.20 5.22
CA LEU A 71 2.70 0.14 5.33
C LEU A 71 2.20 0.07 6.79
N TRP A 72 3.00 -0.49 7.70
CA TRP A 72 2.67 -0.53 9.12
C TRP A 72 2.73 0.86 9.78
N HIS A 73 3.68 1.69 9.35
CA HIS A 73 3.97 2.97 9.98
C HIS A 73 3.17 4.13 9.39
N ILE A 74 2.84 4.07 8.09
CA ILE A 74 1.99 5.10 7.47
C ILE A 74 0.54 4.89 7.87
N ARG A 75 -0.14 5.98 8.23
CA ARG A 75 -1.52 5.96 8.70
C ARG A 75 -2.33 6.93 7.87
N LYS A 76 -3.60 6.60 7.66
CA LYS A 76 -4.59 7.59 7.26
C LYS A 76 -4.59 8.73 8.28
N VAL A 77 -4.16 9.91 7.85
CA VAL A 77 -4.32 11.13 8.65
C VAL A 77 -5.81 11.45 8.60
N VAL A 78 -6.47 11.25 9.73
CA VAL A 78 -7.85 11.69 9.92
C VAL A 78 -7.74 13.14 10.36
N ASN A 79 -8.13 14.06 9.49
CA ASN A 79 -8.38 15.46 9.87
C ASN A 79 -9.67 15.55 10.68
#